data_AF-A0A7K3ZZQ7-F1
#
_entry.id   AF-A0A7K3ZZQ7-F1
#
_cell.length_a   1.000
_cell.length_b   1.000
_cell.length_c   1.000
_cell.angle_alpha   90.00
_cell.angle_beta   90.00
_cell.angle_gamma   90.00
#
_symmetry.space_group_name_H-M   'P 1'
#
loop_
_entity.id
_entity.type
_entity.pdbx_description
1 polymer ?
#
loop_
_entity_poly.entity_id
_entity_poly.type
_entity_poly.pdbx_seq_one_letter_code
_entity_poly.pdbx_strand_id
1 'polypeptide(L)'
;MPISIEVGEICLKGYAYYDQRREQQERNTLYKRLYDLMDRLKSITLKPWMNPVEVFKETARKDARFIEWQAIDGRFEIALKKNAVSQSINKLGKFILLYRGEFSWEECLSLYRGKDAVEKGFDILKNDIDLMPAHVRTDSTLRGYLFVAFLALILRMKLMNMMLKAGLGKRYSVEGLLLELENIKVMILPDGQRITTEISRKQREILNALDLCA
;
A
#
# COMPACT_ATOMS: atom_id res chain seq x y z
N MET A 1 -23.39 8.53 2.63
CA MET A 1 -24.81 8.28 2.96
C MET A 1 -24.88 7.65 4.34
N PRO A 2 -25.65 8.19 5.30
CA PRO A 2 -25.83 7.55 6.60
C PRO A 2 -26.53 6.20 6.44
N ILE A 3 -26.15 5.22 7.26
CA ILE A 3 -26.73 3.89 7.29
C ILE A 3 -26.83 3.39 8.73
N SER A 4 -27.71 2.42 8.95
CA SER A 4 -27.74 1.63 10.19
C SER A 4 -27.73 0.15 9.82
N ILE A 5 -26.92 -0.63 10.53
CA ILE A 5 -26.79 -2.08 10.33
C ILE A 5 -27.10 -2.78 11.64
N GLU A 6 -28.01 -3.75 11.59
CA GLU A 6 -28.31 -4.65 12.71
C GLU A 6 -27.41 -5.88 12.62
N VAL A 7 -26.66 -6.16 13.69
CA VAL A 7 -25.80 -7.33 13.82
C VAL A 7 -26.16 -8.05 15.11
N GLY A 8 -27.04 -9.04 15.01
CA GLY A 8 -27.65 -9.66 16.19
C GLY A 8 -28.47 -8.63 16.97
N GLU A 9 -28.16 -8.45 18.25
CA GLU A 9 -28.81 -7.46 19.12
C GLU A 9 -28.18 -6.06 19.05
N ILE A 10 -27.08 -5.89 18.29
CA ILE A 10 -26.34 -4.64 18.24
C ILE A 10 -26.75 -3.85 17.00
N CYS A 11 -27.28 -2.65 17.21
CA CYS A 11 -27.48 -1.66 16.15
C CYS A 11 -26.23 -0.79 16.00
N LEU A 12 -25.62 -0.80 14.82
CA LEU A 12 -24.44 -0.01 14.48
C LEU A 12 -24.81 1.09 13.49
N LYS A 13 -24.46 2.33 13.83
CA LYS A 13 -24.53 3.46 12.91
C LYS A 13 -23.31 3.47 12.00
N GLY A 14 -23.46 4.04 10.81
CA GLY A 14 -22.36 4.17 9.88
C GLY A 14 -22.60 5.12 8.73
N TYR A 15 -21.60 5.23 7.87
CA TYR A 15 -21.66 5.96 6.62
C TYR A 15 -21.17 5.08 5.48
N ALA A 16 -21.93 5.04 4.38
CA ALA A 16 -21.49 4.51 3.11
C ALA A 16 -20.78 5.61 2.31
N TYR A 17 -19.59 5.29 1.81
CA TYR A 17 -18.73 6.15 1.00
C TYR A 17 -18.51 5.56 -0.38
N TYR A 18 -18.17 6.45 -1.31
CA TYR A 18 -17.73 6.11 -2.65
C TYR A 18 -16.43 6.84 -2.95
N ASP A 19 -15.42 6.10 -3.41
CA ASP A 19 -14.12 6.64 -3.83
C ASP A 19 -13.84 6.20 -5.27
N GLN A 20 -13.86 7.17 -6.19
CA GLN A 20 -13.64 6.94 -7.62
C GLN A 20 -12.21 6.47 -7.93
N ARG A 21 -11.20 6.93 -7.19
CA ARG A 21 -9.81 6.49 -7.40
C ARG A 21 -9.65 5.04 -6.98
N ARG A 22 -10.24 4.68 -5.84
CA ARG A 22 -10.28 3.30 -5.35
C ARG A 22 -11.05 2.40 -6.32
N GLU A 23 -12.19 2.85 -6.84
CA GLU A 23 -12.94 2.09 -7.85
C GLU A 23 -12.07 1.77 -9.06
N GLN A 24 -11.36 2.76 -9.60
CA GLN A 24 -10.51 2.57 -10.77
C GLN A 24 -9.37 1.59 -10.49
N GLN A 25 -8.74 1.68 -9.32
CA GLN A 25 -7.69 0.75 -8.90
C GLN A 25 -8.23 -0.68 -8.78
N GLU A 26 -9.31 -0.88 -8.03
CA GLU A 26 -9.94 -2.19 -7.83
C GLU A 26 -10.42 -2.79 -9.16
N ARG A 27 -10.95 -1.96 -10.06
CA ARG A 27 -11.39 -2.36 -11.41
C ARG A 27 -10.21 -2.86 -12.23
N ASN A 28 -9.10 -2.13 -12.26
CA ASN A 28 -7.89 -2.53 -12.97
C ASN A 28 -7.34 -3.85 -12.41
N THR A 29 -7.28 -4.00 -11.08
CA THR A 29 -6.85 -5.24 -10.43
C THR A 29 -7.76 -6.42 -10.76
N LEU A 30 -9.08 -6.22 -10.77
CA LEU A 30 -10.05 -7.26 -11.13
C LEU A 30 -9.84 -7.72 -12.58
N TYR A 31 -9.78 -6.80 -13.54
CA TYR A 31 -9.60 -7.15 -14.94
C TYR A 31 -8.27 -7.85 -15.18
N LYS A 32 -7.16 -7.35 -14.63
CA LYS A 32 -5.86 -8.00 -14.73
C LYS A 32 -5.92 -9.44 -14.22
N ARG A 33 -6.47 -9.65 -13.03
CA ARG A 33 -6.65 -10.98 -12.44
C ARG A 33 -7.49 -11.91 -13.32
N LEU A 34 -8.57 -11.41 -13.92
CA LEU A 34 -9.44 -12.21 -14.80
C LEU A 34 -8.74 -12.56 -16.11
N TYR A 35 -8.02 -11.63 -16.73
CA TYR A 35 -7.25 -11.91 -17.95
C TYR A 35 -6.12 -12.92 -17.70
N ASP A 36 -5.35 -12.74 -16.62
CA ASP A 36 -4.29 -13.68 -16.24
C ASP A 36 -4.86 -15.10 -16.01
N LEU A 37 -6.04 -15.19 -15.38
CA LEU A 37 -6.74 -16.47 -15.18
C LEU A 37 -7.23 -17.08 -16.49
N MET A 38 -7.77 -16.25 -17.39
CA MET A 38 -8.22 -16.71 -18.71
C MET A 38 -7.06 -17.29 -19.52
N ASP A 39 -5.92 -16.59 -19.55
CA ASP A 39 -4.73 -17.05 -20.26
C ASP A 39 -4.20 -18.35 -19.65
N ARG A 40 -4.20 -18.44 -18.31
CA ARG A 40 -3.86 -19.67 -17.61
C ARG A 40 -4.78 -20.83 -18.00
N LEU A 41 -6.10 -20.64 -18.00
CA LEU A 41 -7.06 -21.69 -18.37
C LEU A 41 -6.90 -22.11 -19.83
N LYS A 42 -6.69 -21.15 -20.75
CA LYS A 42 -6.44 -21.43 -22.18
C LYS A 42 -5.15 -22.22 -22.42
N SER A 43 -4.14 -22.02 -21.57
CA SER A 43 -2.86 -22.73 -21.67
C SER A 43 -2.92 -24.19 -21.19
N ILE A 44 -4.00 -24.62 -20.52
CA ILE A 44 -4.14 -25.98 -20.01
C ILE A 44 -4.58 -26.92 -21.14
N THR A 45 -3.78 -27.97 -21.35
CA THR A 45 -4.15 -29.13 -22.15
C THR A 45 -4.67 -30.23 -21.24
N LEU A 46 -5.95 -30.55 -21.37
CA LEU A 46 -6.65 -31.59 -20.63
C LEU A 46 -6.28 -32.96 -21.18
N LYS A 47 -5.77 -33.82 -20.31
CA LYS A 47 -5.47 -35.21 -20.64
C LYS A 47 -6.71 -36.09 -20.44
N PRO A 48 -6.82 -37.25 -21.12
CA PRO A 48 -8.02 -38.09 -21.07
C PRO A 48 -8.47 -38.53 -19.66
N TRP A 49 -7.52 -38.65 -18.72
CA TRP A 49 -7.80 -39.03 -17.33
C TRP A 49 -8.09 -37.84 -16.40
N MET A 50 -7.97 -36.61 -16.88
CA MET A 50 -8.23 -35.41 -16.07
C MET A 50 -9.71 -35.08 -16.10
N ASN A 51 -10.30 -34.76 -14.94
CA ASN A 51 -11.66 -34.24 -14.86
C ASN A 51 -11.65 -32.71 -15.13
N PRO A 52 -12.22 -32.23 -16.25
CA PRO A 52 -12.18 -30.81 -16.59
C PRO A 52 -12.86 -29.90 -15.55
N VAL A 53 -13.89 -30.41 -14.86
CA VAL A 53 -14.61 -29.64 -13.82
C VAL A 53 -13.72 -29.38 -12.61
N GLU A 54 -12.96 -30.38 -12.17
CA GLU A 54 -12.04 -30.27 -11.04
C GLU A 54 -10.87 -29.35 -11.38
N VAL A 55 -10.25 -29.56 -12.54
CA VAL A 55 -9.15 -28.73 -13.04
C VAL A 55 -9.57 -27.26 -13.13
N PHE A 56 -10.78 -26.99 -13.65
CA PHE A 56 -11.33 -25.64 -13.69
C PHE A 56 -11.54 -25.07 -12.28
N LYS A 57 -12.18 -25.82 -11.37
CA LYS A 57 -12.43 -25.36 -9.99
C LYS A 57 -11.14 -25.03 -9.24
N GLU A 58 -10.13 -25.87 -9.34
CA GLU A 58 -8.83 -25.67 -8.69
C GLU A 58 -8.07 -24.47 -9.24
N THR A 59 -8.19 -24.24 -10.56
CA THR A 59 -7.52 -23.14 -11.25
C THR A 59 -8.23 -21.81 -11.01
N ALA A 60 -9.56 -21.76 -11.18
CA ALA A 60 -10.36 -20.54 -11.13
C ALA A 60 -10.77 -20.13 -9.70
N ARG A 61 -10.89 -21.08 -8.77
CA ARG A 61 -11.19 -20.84 -7.34
C ARG A 61 -12.34 -19.83 -7.15
N LYS A 62 -12.11 -18.75 -6.41
CA LYS A 62 -13.08 -17.68 -6.13
C LYS A 62 -13.56 -16.94 -7.38
N ASP A 63 -12.79 -16.99 -8.48
CA ASP A 63 -13.08 -16.31 -9.73
C ASP A 63 -13.86 -17.18 -10.72
N ALA A 64 -14.11 -18.46 -10.39
CA ALA A 64 -14.95 -19.36 -11.19
C ALA A 64 -16.33 -18.77 -11.51
N ARG A 65 -16.87 -17.95 -10.59
CA ARG A 65 -18.17 -17.26 -10.77
C ARG A 65 -18.20 -16.26 -11.93
N PHE A 66 -17.05 -15.85 -12.45
CA PHE A 66 -16.93 -14.87 -13.54
C PHE A 66 -16.74 -15.52 -14.92
N ILE A 67 -16.55 -16.83 -14.99
CA ILE A 67 -16.15 -17.53 -16.20
C ILE A 67 -17.21 -18.56 -16.60
N GLU A 68 -17.56 -18.56 -17.88
CA GLU A 68 -18.22 -19.66 -18.58
C GLU A 68 -17.14 -20.44 -19.32
N TRP A 69 -17.24 -21.76 -19.30
CA TRP A 69 -16.26 -22.61 -19.93
C TRP A 69 -16.88 -23.87 -20.53
N GLN A 70 -16.22 -24.40 -21.55
CA GLN A 70 -16.48 -25.71 -22.14
C GLN A 70 -15.15 -26.41 -22.39
N ALA A 71 -15.12 -27.74 -22.27
CA ALA A 71 -13.96 -28.54 -22.64
C ALA A 71 -14.19 -29.12 -24.04
N ILE A 72 -13.42 -28.66 -25.01
CA ILE A 72 -13.50 -29.07 -26.42
C ILE A 72 -12.09 -29.45 -26.86
N ASP A 73 -11.95 -30.63 -27.48
CA ASP A 73 -10.67 -31.14 -28.00
C ASP A 73 -9.50 -31.10 -26.98
N GLY A 74 -9.80 -31.43 -25.73
CA GLY A 74 -8.79 -31.42 -24.66
C GLY A 74 -8.31 -30.02 -24.27
N ARG A 75 -9.07 -28.96 -24.57
CA ARG A 75 -8.76 -27.57 -24.19
C ARG A 75 -9.98 -26.89 -23.58
N PHE A 76 -9.72 -25.83 -22.81
CA PHE A 76 -10.79 -24.97 -22.31
C PHE A 76 -11.11 -23.87 -23.31
N GLU A 77 -12.34 -23.84 -23.81
CA GLU A 77 -12.94 -22.63 -24.35
C GLU A 77 -13.58 -21.84 -23.21
N ILE A 78 -13.31 -20.54 -23.15
CA ILE A 78 -13.71 -19.69 -22.03
C ILE A 78 -14.27 -18.36 -22.48
N ALA A 79 -15.29 -17.89 -21.76
CA ALA A 79 -15.90 -16.58 -21.91
C ALA A 79 -16.16 -15.94 -20.55
N LEU A 80 -16.17 -14.60 -20.49
CA LEU A 80 -16.56 -13.89 -19.29
C LEU A 80 -18.07 -13.79 -19.17
N LYS A 81 -18.58 -14.11 -17.98
CA LYS A 81 -19.96 -13.81 -17.56
C LYS A 81 -20.12 -12.30 -17.40
N LYS A 82 -20.44 -11.59 -18.49
CA LYS A 82 -20.58 -10.12 -18.50
C LYS A 82 -21.44 -9.60 -17.35
N ASN A 83 -22.57 -10.25 -17.07
CA ASN A 83 -23.46 -9.86 -15.96
C ASN A 83 -22.79 -10.02 -14.59
N ALA A 84 -22.10 -11.12 -14.34
CA ALA A 84 -21.40 -11.35 -13.06
C ALA A 84 -20.26 -10.34 -12.86
N VAL A 85 -19.51 -10.05 -13.93
CA VAL A 85 -18.44 -9.04 -13.91
C VAL A 85 -19.01 -7.66 -13.64
N SER A 86 -20.05 -7.23 -14.38
CA SER A 86 -20.71 -5.94 -14.18
C SER A 86 -21.28 -5.79 -12.77
N GLN A 87 -21.93 -6.82 -12.22
CA GLN A 87 -22.41 -6.80 -10.84
C GLN A 87 -21.29 -6.63 -9.81
N SER A 88 -20.12 -7.24 -10.05
CA SER A 88 -18.97 -7.05 -9.18
C SER A 88 -18.38 -5.64 -9.31
N ILE A 89 -18.29 -5.10 -10.53
CA ILE A 89 -17.80 -3.74 -10.78
C ILE A 89 -18.67 -2.70 -10.10
N ASN A 90 -20.00 -2.88 -10.12
CA ASN A 90 -20.96 -1.96 -9.49
C ASN A 90 -20.77 -1.83 -7.96
N LYS A 91 -20.03 -2.73 -7.33
CA LYS A 91 -19.73 -2.71 -5.89
C LYS A 91 -18.37 -2.10 -5.57
N LEU A 92 -17.50 -1.90 -6.57
CA LEU A 92 -16.15 -1.38 -6.37
C LEU A 92 -16.16 0.09 -5.96
N GLY A 93 -15.12 0.51 -5.25
CA GLY A 93 -14.99 1.87 -4.71
C GLY A 93 -15.99 2.24 -3.62
N LYS A 94 -16.95 1.35 -3.30
CA LYS A 94 -17.94 1.55 -2.24
C LYS A 94 -17.51 0.84 -0.98
N PHE A 95 -17.58 1.53 0.14
CA PHE A 95 -17.27 0.96 1.45
C PHE A 95 -18.13 1.59 2.52
N ILE A 96 -18.24 0.89 3.65
CA ILE A 96 -19.03 1.31 4.80
C ILE A 96 -18.09 1.46 5.98
N LEU A 97 -18.19 2.59 6.68
CA LEU A 97 -17.56 2.77 7.99
C LEU A 97 -18.65 2.71 9.06
N LEU A 98 -18.49 1.81 10.01
CA LEU A 98 -19.34 1.68 11.19
C LEU A 98 -18.64 2.35 12.37
N TYR A 99 -19.41 3.02 13.21
CA TYR A 99 -18.89 3.72 14.39
C TYR A 99 -19.84 3.59 15.57
N ARG A 100 -19.30 3.87 16.77
CA ARG A 100 -20.06 3.98 18.02
C ARG A 100 -19.72 5.32 18.66
N GLY A 101 -20.73 6.12 18.95
CA GLY A 101 -20.60 7.51 19.41
C GLY A 101 -21.23 8.49 18.44
N GLU A 102 -20.94 9.77 18.61
CA GLU A 102 -21.40 10.85 17.75
C GLU A 102 -20.24 11.33 16.88
N PHE A 103 -20.34 11.08 15.58
CA PHE A 103 -19.34 11.49 14.60
C PHE A 103 -20.04 11.92 13.32
N SER A 104 -19.57 13.02 12.74
CA SER A 104 -19.91 13.41 11.38
C SER A 104 -19.27 12.47 10.35
N TRP A 105 -19.78 12.51 9.13
CA TRP A 105 -19.21 11.71 8.02
C TRP A 105 -17.76 12.13 7.70
N GLU A 106 -17.38 13.39 7.93
CA GLU A 106 -16.02 13.90 7.71
C GLU A 106 -15.06 13.37 8.78
N GLU A 107 -15.48 13.38 10.05
CA GLU A 107 -14.69 12.86 11.17
C GLU A 107 -14.46 11.35 11.04
N CYS A 108 -15.51 10.58 10.75
CA CYS A 108 -15.38 9.14 10.50
C CYS A 108 -14.37 8.85 9.38
N LEU A 109 -14.47 9.58 8.26
CA LEU A 109 -13.57 9.37 7.14
C LEU A 109 -12.14 9.78 7.47
N SER A 110 -11.96 10.89 8.21
CA SER A 110 -10.65 11.39 8.61
C SER A 110 -9.95 10.44 9.59
N LEU A 111 -10.67 9.95 10.59
CA LEU A 111 -10.18 8.94 11.54
C LEU A 111 -9.82 7.63 10.81
N TYR A 112 -10.69 7.17 9.91
CA TYR A 112 -10.40 5.99 9.09
C TYR A 112 -9.16 6.18 8.22
N ARG A 113 -8.99 7.34 7.59
CA ARG A 113 -7.77 7.68 6.84
C ARG A 113 -6.53 7.76 7.74
N GLY A 114 -6.69 8.07 9.03
CA GLY A 114 -5.62 7.94 10.02
C GLY A 114 -5.03 6.52 10.09
N LYS A 115 -5.84 5.49 9.83
CA LYS A 115 -5.36 4.10 9.74
C LYS A 115 -4.32 3.90 8.63
N ASP A 116 -4.50 4.55 7.48
CA ASP A 116 -3.53 4.48 6.37
C ASP A 116 -2.17 5.07 6.76
N ALA A 117 -2.15 6.12 7.61
CA ALA A 117 -0.89 6.64 8.15
C ALA A 117 -0.17 5.61 9.04
N VAL A 118 -0.92 4.83 9.82
CA VAL A 118 -0.36 3.74 10.63
C VAL A 118 0.14 2.61 9.75
N GLU A 119 -0.63 2.18 8.75
CA GLU A 119 -0.23 1.13 7.80
C GLU A 119 1.04 1.52 7.03
N LYS A 120 1.12 2.76 6.55
CA LYS A 120 2.34 3.32 5.95
C LYS A 120 3.50 3.36 6.93
N GLY A 121 3.26 3.72 8.20
CA GLY A 121 4.28 3.69 9.23
C GLY A 121 4.90 2.30 9.42
N PHE A 122 4.06 1.26 9.45
CA PHE A 122 4.53 -0.12 9.50
C PHE A 122 5.26 -0.57 8.24
N ASP A 123 4.82 -0.12 7.06
CA ASP A 123 5.50 -0.40 5.80
C ASP A 123 6.91 0.21 5.78
N ILE A 124 7.04 1.47 6.19
CA ILE A 124 8.31 2.16 6.36
C ILE A 124 9.22 1.44 7.36
N LEU A 125 8.68 1.00 8.50
CA LEU A 125 9.46 0.24 9.48
C LEU A 125 10.03 -1.03 8.88
N LYS A 126 9.24 -1.75 8.07
CA LYS A 126 9.65 -3.03 7.48
C LYS A 126 10.62 -2.88 6.32
N ASN A 127 10.37 -1.93 5.42
CA ASN A 127 11.09 -1.87 4.14
C ASN A 127 12.22 -0.84 4.13
N ASP A 128 12.07 0.30 4.81
CA ASP A 128 13.05 1.39 4.78
C ASP A 128 13.99 1.34 5.99
N ILE A 129 13.43 1.13 7.19
CA ILE A 129 14.20 1.01 8.44
C ILE A 129 14.73 -0.43 8.60
N ASP A 130 14.24 -1.36 7.77
CA ASP A 130 14.61 -2.78 7.77
C ASP A 130 14.46 -3.43 9.15
N LEU A 131 13.30 -3.22 9.79
CA LEU A 131 13.01 -3.72 11.14
C LEU A 131 13.04 -5.26 11.23
N MET A 132 12.84 -5.97 10.12
CA MET A 132 12.67 -7.42 10.14
C MET A 132 13.49 -8.15 9.07
N PRO A 133 14.17 -9.25 9.45
CA PRO A 133 14.17 -9.89 10.77
C PRO A 133 15.15 -9.21 11.74
N ALA A 134 14.72 -8.90 12.97
CA ALA A 134 15.57 -8.21 13.94
C ALA A 134 16.78 -9.04 14.45
N HIS A 135 16.80 -10.37 14.26
CA HIS A 135 17.88 -11.29 14.66
C HIS A 135 18.46 -11.09 16.10
N VAL A 136 17.64 -10.62 17.03
CA VAL A 136 18.04 -10.36 18.43
C VAL A 136 17.85 -11.58 19.33
N ARG A 137 18.75 -11.75 20.32
CA ARG A 137 18.79 -12.93 21.21
C ARG A 137 17.94 -12.82 22.48
N THR A 138 17.57 -11.61 22.90
CA THR A 138 16.82 -11.39 24.14
C THR A 138 15.68 -10.39 23.93
N ASP A 139 14.64 -10.49 24.76
CA ASP A 139 13.50 -9.58 24.73
C ASP A 139 13.90 -8.13 25.06
N SER A 140 14.87 -7.93 25.97
CA SER A 140 15.35 -6.58 26.30
C SER A 140 16.04 -5.91 25.11
N THR A 141 16.86 -6.65 24.35
CA THR A 141 17.46 -6.15 23.11
C THR A 141 16.40 -5.85 22.06
N LEU A 142 15.37 -6.70 21.93
CA LEU A 142 14.26 -6.46 21.01
C LEU A 142 13.52 -5.17 21.34
N ARG A 143 13.18 -4.94 22.62
CA ARG A 143 12.53 -3.71 23.06
C ARG A 143 13.38 -2.47 22.79
N GLY A 144 14.68 -2.54 23.05
CA GLY A 144 15.61 -1.45 22.74
C GLY A 144 15.67 -1.15 21.24
N TYR A 145 15.76 -2.19 20.41
CA TYR A 145 15.76 -2.06 18.96
C TYR A 145 14.46 -1.45 18.42
N LEU A 146 13.30 -1.94 18.90
CA LEU A 146 11.99 -1.38 18.56
C LEU A 146 11.86 0.09 18.95
N PHE A 147 12.42 0.47 20.10
CA PHE A 147 12.42 1.87 20.54
C PHE A 147 13.24 2.76 19.60
N VAL A 148 14.44 2.33 19.19
CA VAL A 148 15.28 3.07 18.23
C VAL A 148 14.59 3.16 16.87
N ALA A 149 14.00 2.07 16.38
CA ALA A 149 13.25 2.06 15.12
C ALA A 149 12.03 3.00 15.18
N PHE A 150 11.36 3.08 16.33
CA PHE A 150 10.26 4.02 16.54
C PHE A 150 10.73 5.48 16.47
N LEU A 151 11.88 5.82 17.08
CA LEU A 151 12.48 7.15 16.95
C LEU A 151 12.86 7.47 15.50
N ALA A 152 13.47 6.50 14.80
CA ALA A 152 13.80 6.64 13.38
C ALA A 152 12.55 6.91 12.53
N LEU A 153 11.44 6.21 12.80
CA LEU A 153 10.16 6.44 12.15
C LEU A 153 9.64 7.86 12.39
N ILE A 154 9.68 8.36 13.63
CA ILE A 154 9.26 9.75 13.96
C ILE A 154 10.08 10.77 13.15
N LEU A 155 11.41 10.61 13.12
CA LEU A 155 12.29 11.50 12.38
C LEU A 155 12.01 11.45 10.87
N ARG A 156 11.81 10.24 10.33
CA ARG A 156 11.50 10.04 8.91
C ARG A 156 10.15 10.66 8.54
N MET A 157 9.12 10.50 9.38
CA MET A 157 7.81 11.13 9.16
C MET A 157 7.89 12.65 9.25
N LYS A 158 8.70 13.20 10.16
CA LYS A 158 8.94 14.65 10.25
C LYS A 158 9.61 15.18 8.99
N LEU A 159 10.65 14.51 8.50
CA LEU A 159 11.33 14.88 7.25
C LEU A 159 10.37 14.82 6.06
N MET A 160 9.59 13.74 5.94
CA MET A 160 8.58 13.60 4.89
C MET A 160 7.57 14.77 4.91
N ASN A 161 7.09 15.15 6.09
CA ASN A 161 6.19 16.30 6.25
C ASN A 161 6.86 17.63 5.84
N MET A 162 8.14 17.83 6.17
CA MET A 162 8.89 19.01 5.71
C MET A 162 9.04 19.03 4.19
N MET A 163 9.41 17.90 3.59
CA MET A 163 9.52 17.75 2.12
C MET A 163 8.19 18.03 1.40
N LEU A 164 7.07 17.56 1.96
CA LEU A 164 5.74 17.82 1.42
C LEU A 164 5.41 19.32 1.45
N LYS A 165 5.64 19.99 2.58
CA LYS A 165 5.41 21.44 2.73
C LYS A 165 6.31 22.26 1.80
N ALA A 166 7.55 21.82 1.59
CA ALA A 166 8.52 22.46 0.70
C ALA A 166 8.31 22.11 -0.80
N GLY A 167 7.37 21.23 -1.14
CA GLY A 167 7.15 20.78 -2.52
C GLY A 167 8.26 19.88 -3.09
N LEU A 168 9.19 19.41 -2.26
CA LEU A 168 10.33 18.56 -2.66
C LEU A 168 9.92 17.13 -3.03
N GLY A 169 8.78 16.65 -2.53
CA GLY A 169 8.31 15.28 -2.77
C GLY A 169 7.99 14.95 -4.24
N LYS A 170 7.95 15.95 -5.13
CA LYS A 170 7.82 15.74 -6.58
C LYS A 170 9.15 15.37 -7.26
N ARG A 171 10.28 15.72 -6.64
CA ARG A 171 11.63 15.58 -7.20
C ARG A 171 12.46 14.53 -6.48
N TYR A 172 12.23 14.36 -5.18
CA TYR A 172 13.04 13.50 -4.33
C TYR A 172 12.16 12.55 -3.52
N SER A 173 12.59 11.28 -3.40
CA SER A 173 12.19 10.41 -2.31
C SER A 173 12.95 10.81 -1.03
N VAL A 174 12.49 10.36 0.13
CA VAL A 174 13.20 10.61 1.40
C VAL A 174 14.63 10.05 1.34
N GLU A 175 14.77 8.82 0.87
CA GLU A 175 16.07 8.16 0.70
C GLU A 175 16.96 8.90 -0.32
N GLY A 176 16.41 9.27 -1.48
CA GLY A 176 17.16 10.02 -2.50
C GLY A 176 17.62 11.40 -2.00
N LEU A 177 16.82 12.06 -1.16
CA LEU A 177 17.21 13.31 -0.50
C LEU A 177 18.36 13.08 0.48
N LEU A 178 18.27 12.03 1.32
CA LEU A 178 19.33 11.72 2.29
C LEU A 178 20.64 11.35 1.59
N LEU A 179 20.60 10.55 0.52
CA LEU A 179 21.77 10.19 -0.30
C LEU A 179 22.43 11.42 -0.95
N GLU A 180 21.63 12.39 -1.43
CA GLU A 180 22.18 13.63 -1.99
C GLU A 180 22.91 14.44 -0.90
N LEU A 181 22.36 14.51 0.32
CA LEU A 181 22.95 15.23 1.44
C LEU A 181 24.11 14.49 2.12
N GLU A 182 24.18 13.17 2.04
CA GLU A 182 25.25 12.33 2.62
C GLU A 182 26.65 12.71 2.11
N ASN A 183 26.72 13.25 0.89
CA ASN A 183 27.98 13.69 0.29
C ASN A 183 28.55 14.96 0.93
N ILE A 184 27.80 15.67 1.78
CA ILE A 184 28.29 16.82 2.54
C ILE A 184 29.10 16.28 3.73
N LYS A 185 30.42 16.45 3.69
CA LYS A 185 31.34 15.98 4.74
C LYS A 185 32.00 17.15 5.46
N VAL A 186 32.36 16.95 6.72
CA VAL A 186 33.19 17.89 7.48
C VAL A 186 34.56 17.24 7.67
N MET A 187 35.59 17.88 7.13
CA MET A 187 36.99 17.50 7.31
C MET A 187 37.53 18.20 8.55
N ILE A 188 38.25 17.46 9.39
CA ILE A 188 38.98 18.00 10.54
C ILE A 188 40.46 18.03 10.18
N LEU A 189 41.02 19.22 10.13
CA LEU A 189 42.44 19.44 9.86
C LEU A 189 43.28 19.09 11.11
N PRO A 190 44.60 18.84 10.94
CA PRO A 190 45.50 18.53 12.07
C PRO A 190 45.54 19.59 13.17
N ASP A 191 45.21 20.85 12.84
CA ASP A 191 45.12 21.97 13.77
C ASP A 191 43.76 22.10 14.47
N GLY A 192 42.84 21.16 14.21
CA GLY A 192 41.49 21.13 14.77
C GLY A 192 40.47 21.97 14.01
N GLN A 193 40.85 22.65 12.93
CA GLN A 193 39.90 23.40 12.10
C GLN A 193 38.93 22.46 11.37
N ARG A 194 37.67 22.89 11.27
CA ARG A 194 36.61 22.14 10.58
C ARG A 194 36.31 22.80 9.24
N ILE A 195 36.46 22.05 8.16
CA ILE A 195 36.14 22.50 6.79
C ILE A 195 35.04 21.61 6.23
N THR A 196 33.89 22.20 5.88
CA THR A 196 32.83 21.50 5.14
C THR A 196 33.21 21.36 3.67
N THR A 197 32.93 20.22 3.07
CA THR A 197 33.10 20.02 1.62
C THR A 197 32.20 20.96 0.81
N GLU A 198 32.53 21.15 -0.46
CA GLU A 198 31.73 21.98 -1.35
C GLU A 198 30.27 21.49 -1.40
N ILE A 199 29.34 22.41 -1.12
CA ILE A 199 27.90 22.14 -1.19
C ILE A 199 27.45 22.40 -2.63
N SER A 200 26.98 21.34 -3.29
CA SER A 200 26.46 21.42 -4.65
C SER A 200 25.24 22.33 -4.73
N ARG A 201 24.94 22.85 -5.93
CA ARG A 201 23.72 23.65 -6.14
C ARG A 201 22.45 22.88 -5.74
N LYS A 202 22.38 21.58 -6.04
CA LYS A 202 21.25 20.72 -5.67
C LYS A 202 21.10 20.61 -4.16
N GLN A 203 22.21 20.37 -3.45
CA GLN A 203 22.23 20.30 -1.99
C GLN A 203 21.79 21.62 -1.36
N ARG A 204 22.27 22.75 -1.87
CA ARG A 204 21.86 24.08 -1.38
C ARG A 204 20.39 24.35 -1.63
N GLU A 205 19.84 23.95 -2.79
CA GLU A 205 18.39 24.03 -3.06
C GLU A 205 17.57 23.19 -2.06
N ILE A 206 18.03 21.98 -1.73
CA ILE A 206 17.39 21.12 -0.73
C ILE A 206 17.43 21.75 0.66
N LEU A 207 18.61 22.18 1.12
CA LEU A 207 18.80 22.77 2.46
C LEU A 207 17.95 24.02 2.64
N ASN A 208 17.99 24.94 1.66
CA ASN A 208 17.17 26.15 1.68
C ASN A 208 15.67 25.84 1.68
N ALA A 209 15.23 24.85 0.89
CA ALA A 209 13.83 24.44 0.85
C ALA A 209 13.35 23.83 2.17
N LEU A 210 14.25 23.21 2.93
CA LEU A 210 13.97 22.64 4.26
C LEU A 210 14.18 23.64 5.41
N ASP A 211 14.56 24.88 5.11
CA ASP A 211 14.93 25.91 6.10
C ASP A 211 16.05 25.44 7.03
N LEU A 212 17.02 24.71 6.47
CA LEU A 212 18.22 24.24 7.15
C LEU A 212 19.40 25.12 6.71
N CYS A 213 20.13 25.66 7.67
CA CYS A 213 21.34 26.43 7.38
C CYS A 213 22.36 25.56 6.62
N ALA A 214 22.89 26.09 5.51
CA ALA A 214 24.01 25.52 4.77
C ALA A 214 25.35 25.98 5.34
#